data_AF-W4PH06-F1
#
_entry.id   AF-W4PH06-F1
#
_cell.length_a   1.000
_cell.length_b   1.000
_cell.length_c   1.000
_cell.angle_alpha   90.00
_cell.angle_beta   90.00
_cell.angle_gamma   90.00
#
_symmetry.space_group_name_H-M   'P 1'
#
loop_
_entity.id
_entity.type
_entity.pdbx_description
1 polymer ?
#
loop_
_entity_poly.entity_id
_entity_poly.type
_entity_poly.pdbx_seq_one_letter_code
_entity_poly.pdbx_strand_id
1 'polypeptide(L)'
;MKKRLNILCILIFITLGASLYTKGYIFGMGIHAGISIAKERRDIPEQSKEAVFAGDLRIVDLIPSTAVWKPDSIINAKSGESLPVLHTQMAVRVGKGISYPYVIVNACCSLIGIASGIAALIFFILLILDINRSQIFEWKNVRRLRWLGGLLIVSFACYLIPQIANYRDLKEILALDKYIITPYAIELTDLLLGLACLVVAESFSIGLKIKEEQELTI
;
A
#
# COMPACT_ATOMS: atom_id res chain seq x y z
N MET A 1 19.94 30.77 3.30
CA MET A 1 19.18 29.59 3.80
C MET A 1 17.74 29.52 3.27
N LYS A 2 16.92 30.58 3.36
CA LYS A 2 15.51 30.59 2.88
C LYS A 2 15.31 30.08 1.44
N LYS A 3 16.17 30.46 0.47
CA LYS A 3 16.02 30.02 -0.93
C LYS A 3 16.14 28.49 -1.12
N ARG A 4 17.09 27.83 -0.44
CA ARG A 4 17.28 26.36 -0.53
C ARG A 4 16.11 25.61 0.10
N LEU A 5 15.64 26.09 1.26
CA LEU A 5 14.48 25.51 1.94
C LEU A 5 13.20 25.64 1.10
N ASN A 6 12.99 26.79 0.47
CA ASN A 6 11.81 27.03 -0.36
C ASN A 6 11.79 26.13 -1.61
N ILE A 7 12.95 25.86 -2.22
CA ILE A 7 13.08 24.90 -3.33
C ILE A 7 12.71 23.48 -2.87
N LEU A 8 13.23 23.05 -1.71
CA LEU A 8 12.89 21.73 -1.16
C LEU A 8 11.39 21.60 -0.86
N CYS A 9 10.76 22.63 -0.28
CA CYS A 9 9.32 22.64 -0.05
C CYS A 9 8.52 22.54 -1.36
N ILE A 10 8.91 23.29 -2.40
CA ILE A 10 8.26 23.22 -3.72
C ILE A 10 8.38 21.80 -4.30
N LEU A 11 9.56 21.19 -4.23
CA LEU A 11 9.78 19.80 -4.69
C LEU A 11 8.90 18.81 -3.93
N ILE A 12 8.74 18.97 -2.61
CA ILE A 12 7.86 18.13 -1.80
C ILE A 12 6.39 18.30 -2.23
N PHE A 13 5.93 19.53 -2.49
CA PHE A 13 4.56 19.73 -2.97
C PHE A 13 4.31 19.15 -4.37
N ILE A 14 5.27 19.27 -5.28
CA ILE A 14 5.18 18.67 -6.62
C ILE A 14 5.10 17.15 -6.51
N THR A 15 5.97 16.54 -5.71
CA THR A 15 5.99 15.08 -5.52
C THR A 15 4.73 14.56 -4.83
N LEU A 16 4.20 15.28 -3.84
CA LEU A 16 2.89 14.99 -3.23
C LEU A 16 1.76 15.07 -4.25
N GLY A 17 1.72 16.14 -5.06
CA GLY A 17 0.71 16.32 -6.10
C GLY A 17 0.74 15.21 -7.15
N ALA A 18 1.94 14.84 -7.63
CA ALA A 18 2.11 13.72 -8.56
C ALA A 18 1.67 12.38 -7.95
N SER A 19 2.05 12.10 -6.70
CA SER A 19 1.65 10.87 -6.00
C SER A 19 0.13 10.78 -5.83
N LEU A 20 -0.52 11.88 -5.43
CA LEU A 20 -1.98 11.94 -5.30
C LEU A 20 -2.68 11.77 -6.66
N TYR A 21 -2.12 12.34 -7.73
CA TYR A 21 -2.64 12.17 -9.08
C TYR A 21 -2.60 10.71 -9.53
N THR A 22 -1.45 10.03 -9.40
CA THR A 22 -1.31 8.62 -9.79
C THR A 22 -2.24 7.72 -8.98
N LYS A 23 -2.30 7.90 -7.66
CA LYS A 23 -3.21 7.13 -6.79
C LYS A 23 -4.67 7.39 -7.14
N GLY A 24 -5.04 8.65 -7.38
CA GLY A 24 -6.39 9.05 -7.80
C GLY A 24 -6.80 8.47 -9.16
N TYR A 25 -5.87 8.43 -10.12
CA TYR A 25 -6.11 7.82 -11.44
C TYR A 25 -6.37 6.31 -11.34
N ILE A 26 -5.53 5.58 -10.59
CA ILE A 26 -5.71 4.14 -10.34
C ILE A 26 -7.03 3.87 -9.62
N PHE A 27 -7.37 4.69 -8.62
CA PHE A 27 -8.64 4.59 -7.91
C PHE A 27 -9.85 4.79 -8.85
N GLY A 28 -9.80 5.81 -9.72
CA GLY A 28 -10.85 6.06 -10.71
C GLY A 28 -11.02 4.91 -11.71
N MET A 29 -9.90 4.35 -12.18
CA MET A 29 -9.91 3.14 -13.02
C MET A 29 -10.53 1.94 -12.29
N GLY A 30 -10.21 1.76 -11.01
CA GLY A 30 -10.78 0.70 -10.18
C GLY A 30 -12.30 0.83 -10.01
N ILE A 31 -12.79 2.05 -9.78
CA ILE A 31 -14.24 2.31 -9.74
C ILE A 31 -14.89 2.00 -11.08
N HIS A 32 -14.31 2.47 -12.18
CA HIS A 32 -14.85 2.23 -13.53
C HIS A 32 -14.90 0.72 -13.86
N ALA A 33 -13.84 -0.02 -13.55
CA ALA A 33 -13.81 -1.47 -13.68
C ALA A 33 -14.88 -2.14 -12.79
N GLY A 34 -15.03 -1.70 -11.55
CA GLY A 34 -16.05 -2.22 -10.64
C GLY A 34 -17.48 -2.00 -11.15
N ILE A 35 -17.78 -0.80 -11.67
CA ILE A 35 -19.10 -0.47 -12.22
C ILE A 35 -19.38 -1.28 -13.50
N SER A 36 -18.40 -1.44 -14.38
CA SER A 36 -18.55 -2.24 -15.60
C SER A 36 -18.80 -3.72 -15.30
N ILE A 37 -18.03 -4.32 -14.39
CA ILE A 37 -18.26 -5.70 -13.92
C ILE A 37 -19.64 -5.83 -13.26
N ALA A 38 -20.07 -4.85 -12.46
CA ALA A 38 -21.38 -4.86 -11.83
C ALA A 38 -22.53 -4.76 -12.85
N LYS A 39 -22.31 -4.04 -13.95
CA LYS A 39 -23.27 -3.94 -15.06
C LYS A 39 -23.36 -5.26 -15.82
N GLU A 40 -22.22 -5.84 -16.21
CA GLU A 40 -22.17 -7.16 -16.86
C GLU A 40 -22.82 -8.26 -15.99
N ARG A 41 -22.63 -8.21 -14.67
CA ARG A 41 -23.29 -9.13 -13.72
C ARG A 41 -24.82 -9.06 -13.77
N ARG A 42 -25.42 -7.93 -14.16
CA ARG A 42 -26.88 -7.82 -14.31
C ARG A 42 -27.39 -8.60 -15.52
N ASP A 43 -26.60 -8.61 -16.59
CA ASP A 43 -26.98 -9.18 -17.89
C ASP A 43 -26.73 -10.70 -17.99
N ILE A 44 -25.97 -11.28 -17.05
CA ILE A 44 -25.69 -12.72 -16.97
C ILE A 44 -26.93 -13.48 -16.42
N PRO A 45 -27.34 -14.64 -16.99
CA PRO A 45 -28.39 -15.50 -16.43
C PRO A 45 -28.07 -16.01 -15.01
N GLU A 46 -29.08 -16.12 -14.14
CA GLU A 46 -28.88 -16.48 -12.72
C GLU A 46 -28.12 -17.81 -12.52
N GLN A 47 -28.38 -18.81 -13.36
CA GLN A 47 -27.68 -20.10 -13.32
C GLN A 47 -26.19 -20.02 -13.68
N SER A 48 -25.77 -19.10 -14.55
CA SER A 48 -24.35 -18.91 -14.88
C SER A 48 -23.64 -17.96 -13.91
N LYS A 49 -24.38 -17.18 -13.10
CA LYS A 49 -23.77 -16.36 -12.03
C LYS A 49 -23.11 -17.21 -10.96
N GLU A 50 -23.74 -18.33 -10.58
CA GLU A 50 -23.13 -19.25 -9.63
C GLU A 50 -21.85 -19.87 -10.20
N ALA A 51 -21.83 -20.29 -11.46
CA ALA A 51 -20.61 -20.86 -12.06
C ALA A 51 -19.46 -19.84 -12.26
N VAL A 52 -19.77 -18.58 -12.61
CA VAL A 52 -18.76 -17.55 -12.93
C VAL A 52 -18.27 -16.80 -11.69
N PHE A 53 -19.10 -16.67 -10.65
CA PHE A 53 -18.79 -15.89 -9.44
C PHE A 53 -18.74 -16.73 -8.16
N ALA A 54 -18.90 -18.06 -8.22
CA ALA A 54 -18.67 -18.91 -7.06
C ALA A 54 -17.23 -18.83 -6.59
N GLY A 55 -17.06 -18.72 -5.27
CA GLY A 55 -15.76 -18.72 -4.61
C GLY A 55 -15.17 -17.33 -4.37
N ASP A 56 -14.28 -17.29 -3.38
CA ASP A 56 -13.54 -16.11 -2.97
C ASP A 56 -12.48 -15.77 -4.01
N LEU A 57 -12.43 -14.52 -4.46
CA LEU A 57 -11.45 -14.06 -5.43
C LEU A 57 -10.17 -13.68 -4.68
N ARG A 58 -9.10 -14.46 -4.86
CA ARG A 58 -7.81 -14.20 -4.23
C ARG A 58 -6.75 -13.90 -5.28
N ILE A 59 -6.01 -12.82 -5.06
CA ILE A 59 -4.86 -12.47 -5.87
C ILE A 59 -3.66 -13.28 -5.36
N VAL A 60 -2.94 -13.92 -6.27
CA VAL A 60 -1.82 -14.81 -5.99
C VAL A 60 -0.65 -14.41 -6.87
N ASP A 61 0.51 -14.22 -6.24
CA ASP A 61 1.78 -14.01 -6.94
C ASP A 61 2.44 -15.37 -7.21
N LEU A 62 2.95 -15.52 -8.42
CA LEU A 62 3.45 -16.80 -8.94
C LEU A 62 4.82 -16.64 -9.60
N ILE A 63 5.63 -17.68 -9.46
CA ILE A 63 6.86 -17.85 -10.25
C ILE A 63 6.77 -19.21 -10.97
N PRO A 64 7.04 -19.27 -12.28
CA PRO A 64 7.11 -20.54 -13.00
C PRO A 64 8.24 -21.41 -12.44
N SER A 65 7.92 -22.63 -12.03
CA SER A 65 8.89 -23.56 -11.42
C SER A 65 9.67 -24.38 -12.43
N THR A 66 9.20 -24.43 -13.67
CA THR A 66 9.82 -25.16 -14.78
C THR A 66 9.80 -24.31 -16.05
N ALA A 67 10.65 -24.64 -17.01
CA ALA A 67 10.55 -24.06 -18.36
C ALA A 67 9.18 -24.45 -18.93
N VAL A 68 8.23 -23.50 -18.90
CA VAL A 68 6.87 -23.70 -19.38
C VAL A 68 6.94 -23.82 -20.90
N TRP A 69 7.15 -25.04 -21.38
CA TRP A 69 7.31 -25.37 -22.80
C TRP A 69 6.02 -25.16 -23.62
N LYS A 70 4.88 -25.00 -22.93
CA LYS A 70 3.59 -24.63 -23.50
C LYS A 70 2.91 -23.58 -22.61
N PRO A 71 3.26 -22.29 -22.75
CA PRO A 71 2.63 -21.22 -21.99
C PRO A 71 1.17 -21.04 -22.40
N ASP A 72 0.37 -20.45 -21.52
CA ASP A 72 -0.97 -20.00 -21.87
C ASP A 72 -0.89 -18.91 -22.95
N SER A 73 -1.99 -18.67 -23.66
CA SER A 73 -2.01 -17.69 -24.75
C SER A 73 -3.17 -16.71 -24.63
N ILE A 74 -2.89 -15.41 -24.78
CA ILE A 74 -3.89 -14.33 -24.75
C ILE A 74 -3.95 -13.68 -26.14
N ILE A 75 -5.16 -13.38 -26.61
CA ILE A 75 -5.38 -12.71 -27.89
C ILE A 75 -5.07 -11.22 -27.75
N ASN A 76 -4.19 -10.70 -28.60
CA ASN A 76 -3.96 -9.27 -28.73
C ASN A 76 -5.15 -8.64 -29.45
N ALA A 77 -5.99 -7.88 -28.74
CA ALA A 77 -7.17 -7.24 -29.32
C ALA A 77 -6.86 -6.23 -30.45
N LYS A 78 -5.60 -5.75 -30.57
CA LYS A 78 -5.18 -4.83 -31.64
C LYS A 78 -4.75 -5.56 -32.92
N SER A 79 -4.07 -6.70 -32.82
CA SER A 79 -3.56 -7.45 -33.98
C SER A 79 -4.33 -8.72 -34.29
N GLY A 80 -5.15 -9.22 -33.36
CA GLY A 80 -5.83 -10.51 -33.44
C GLY A 80 -4.94 -11.72 -33.18
N GLU A 81 -3.64 -11.52 -32.96
CA GLU A 81 -2.67 -12.60 -32.78
C GLU A 81 -2.69 -13.19 -31.37
N SER A 82 -2.44 -14.49 -31.25
CA SER A 82 -2.34 -15.18 -29.96
C SER A 82 -0.90 -15.09 -29.42
N LEU A 83 -0.74 -14.46 -28.25
CA LEU A 83 0.57 -14.24 -27.62
C LEU A 83 0.78 -15.22 -26.45
N PRO A 84 1.91 -15.92 -26.39
CA PRO A 84 2.26 -16.73 -25.22
C PRO A 84 2.51 -15.84 -24.00
N VAL A 85 1.95 -16.20 -22.84
CA VAL A 85 2.06 -15.44 -21.59
C VAL A 85 2.50 -16.32 -20.42
N LEU A 86 3.23 -15.70 -19.51
CA LEU A 86 3.60 -16.26 -18.21
C LEU A 86 2.98 -15.39 -17.13
N HIS A 87 2.17 -16.01 -16.27
CA HIS A 87 1.49 -15.29 -15.21
C HIS A 87 2.42 -15.12 -14.01
N THR A 88 2.67 -13.86 -13.64
CA THR A 88 3.38 -13.49 -12.40
C THR A 88 2.41 -13.09 -11.30
N GLN A 89 1.20 -12.65 -11.67
CA GLN A 89 0.08 -12.41 -10.77
C GLN A 89 -1.20 -12.94 -11.43
N MET A 90 -2.07 -13.57 -10.65
CA MET A 90 -3.40 -13.96 -11.11
C MET A 90 -4.44 -13.87 -9.99
N ALA A 91 -5.68 -13.61 -10.39
CA ALA A 91 -6.82 -13.70 -9.50
C ALA A 91 -7.47 -15.08 -9.66
N VAL A 92 -7.38 -15.91 -8.61
CA VAL A 92 -7.94 -17.27 -8.58
C VAL A 92 -9.20 -17.27 -7.73
N ARG A 93 -10.27 -17.90 -8.23
CA ARG A 93 -11.47 -18.15 -7.44
C ARG A 93 -11.31 -19.47 -6.69
N VAL A 94 -11.39 -19.40 -5.37
CA VAL A 94 -11.26 -20.57 -4.50
C VAL A 94 -12.62 -20.91 -3.91
N GLY A 95 -13.07 -22.15 -4.10
CA GLY A 95 -14.39 -22.62 -3.65
C GLY A 95 -14.56 -22.82 -2.14
N LYS A 96 -13.54 -22.52 -1.33
CA LYS A 96 -13.60 -22.66 0.13
C LYS A 96 -14.41 -21.50 0.72
N GLY A 97 -15.31 -21.82 1.66
CA GLY A 97 -16.07 -20.81 2.39
C GLY A 97 -15.15 -19.83 3.11
N ILE A 98 -15.50 -18.54 3.05
CA ILE A 98 -14.68 -17.47 3.63
C ILE A 98 -14.70 -17.56 5.15
N SER A 99 -13.53 -17.53 5.79
CA SER A 99 -13.44 -17.45 7.25
C SER A 99 -13.89 -16.06 7.72
N TYR A 100 -15.03 -15.98 8.40
CA TYR A 100 -15.57 -14.73 8.93
C TYR A 100 -14.57 -13.93 9.78
N PRO A 101 -13.79 -14.54 10.70
CA PRO A 101 -12.74 -13.84 11.43
C PRO A 101 -11.70 -13.17 10.54
N TYR A 102 -11.28 -13.83 9.45
CA TYR A 102 -10.31 -13.27 8.51
C TYR A 102 -10.86 -12.01 7.81
N VAL A 103 -12.12 -12.04 7.39
CA VAL A 103 -12.77 -10.88 6.75
C VAL A 103 -12.83 -9.69 7.69
N ILE A 104 -13.21 -9.92 8.95
CA ILE A 104 -13.32 -8.87 9.95
C ILE A 104 -11.95 -8.25 10.22
N VAL A 105 -10.92 -9.08 10.45
CA VAL A 105 -9.55 -8.60 10.68
C VAL A 105 -9.04 -7.82 9.48
N ASN A 106 -9.24 -8.32 8.26
CA ASN A 106 -8.82 -7.64 7.04
C ASN A 106 -9.53 -6.28 6.86
N ALA A 107 -10.84 -6.23 7.12
CA ALA A 107 -11.61 -4.99 7.05
C ALA A 107 -11.13 -3.97 8.10
N CYS A 108 -10.91 -4.39 9.34
CA CYS A 108 -10.37 -3.54 10.40
C CYS A 108 -8.97 -3.03 10.05
N CYS A 109 -8.07 -3.90 9.60
CA CYS A 109 -6.72 -3.51 9.17
C CYS A 109 -6.78 -2.50 8.01
N SER A 110 -7.67 -2.71 7.04
CA SER A 110 -7.84 -1.79 5.92
C SER A 110 -8.29 -0.39 6.38
N LEU A 111 -9.28 -0.33 7.28
CA LEU A 111 -9.77 0.94 7.83
C LEU A 111 -8.71 1.67 8.66
N ILE A 112 -8.01 0.94 9.53
CA ILE A 112 -6.94 1.51 10.37
C ILE A 112 -5.77 1.99 9.51
N GLY A 113 -5.40 1.22 8.47
CA GLY A 113 -4.36 1.59 7.52
C GLY A 113 -4.68 2.89 6.78
N ILE A 114 -5.90 3.01 6.25
CA ILE A 114 -6.36 4.25 5.58
C ILE A 114 -6.35 5.44 6.56
N ALA A 115 -6.92 5.26 7.76
CA ALA A 115 -6.95 6.32 8.76
C ALA A 115 -5.53 6.75 9.18
N SER A 116 -4.62 5.79 9.34
CA SER A 116 -3.22 6.05 9.68
C SER A 116 -2.49 6.79 8.55
N GLY A 117 -2.72 6.41 7.30
CA GLY A 117 -2.16 7.10 6.13
C GLY A 117 -2.63 8.55 5.99
N ILE A 118 -3.93 8.80 6.22
CA ILE A 118 -4.49 10.17 6.21
C ILE A 118 -3.89 11.00 7.35
N ALA A 119 -3.84 10.44 8.57
CA ALA A 119 -3.25 11.12 9.72
C ALA A 119 -1.76 11.42 9.50
N ALA A 120 -1.00 10.47 8.94
CA ALA A 120 0.41 10.65 8.58
C ALA A 120 0.58 11.81 7.59
N LEU A 121 -0.25 11.87 6.55
CA LEU A 121 -0.21 12.96 5.58
C LEU A 121 -0.49 14.32 6.24
N ILE A 122 -1.45 14.41 7.16
CA ILE A 122 -1.75 15.64 7.91
C ILE A 122 -0.54 16.07 8.74
N PHE A 123 0.05 15.15 9.53
CA PHE A 123 1.24 15.46 10.33
C PHE A 123 2.43 15.89 9.48
N PHE A 124 2.62 15.27 8.32
CA PHE A 124 3.67 15.64 7.38
C PHE A 124 3.49 17.06 6.83
N ILE A 125 2.26 17.41 6.39
CA ILE A 125 1.94 18.77 5.93
C ILE A 125 2.17 19.80 7.05
N LEU A 126 1.71 19.51 8.27
CA LEU A 126 1.91 20.40 9.41
C LEU A 126 3.40 20.61 9.73
N LEU A 127 4.22 19.58 9.59
CA LEU A 127 5.67 19.66 9.78
C LEU A 127 6.33 20.52 8.70
N ILE A 128 5.93 20.38 7.43
CA ILE A 128 6.41 21.23 6.32
C ILE A 128 6.05 22.71 6.55
N LEU A 129 4.84 22.99 7.03
CA LEU A 129 4.39 24.35 7.29
C LEU A 129 5.24 25.03 8.37
N ASP A 130 5.55 24.35 9.47
CA ASP A 130 6.38 24.91 10.53
C ASP A 130 7.84 25.08 10.09
N ILE A 131 8.37 24.15 9.27
CA ILE A 131 9.69 24.29 8.64
C ILE A 131 9.72 25.55 7.77
N ASN A 132 8.69 25.80 6.96
CA ASN A 132 8.61 26.99 6.12
C ASN A 132 8.53 28.29 6.94
N ARG A 133 7.86 28.24 8.10
CA ARG A 133 7.83 29.34 9.09
C ARG A 133 9.15 29.51 9.85
N SER A 134 10.20 28.74 9.50
CA SER A 134 11.51 28.73 10.17
C SER A 134 11.45 28.32 11.65
N GLN A 135 10.37 27.66 12.08
CA GLN A 135 10.18 27.11 13.44
C GLN A 135 10.56 25.62 13.45
N ILE A 136 11.80 25.33 13.03
CA ILE A 136 12.25 23.94 12.79
C ILE A 136 12.46 23.18 14.10
N PHE A 137 13.19 23.80 15.04
CA PHE A 137 13.57 23.20 16.32
C PHE A 137 12.58 23.61 17.41
N GLU A 138 11.48 22.88 17.46
CA GLU A 138 10.43 23.02 18.48
C GLU A 138 10.01 21.63 18.97
N TRP A 139 9.75 21.47 20.27
CA TRP A 139 9.29 20.18 20.85
C TRP A 139 8.00 19.68 20.20
N LYS A 140 7.16 20.62 19.73
CA LYS A 140 5.96 20.32 18.97
C LYS A 140 6.27 19.55 17.69
N ASN A 141 7.32 19.93 16.96
CA ASN A 141 7.71 19.29 15.70
C ASN A 141 8.40 17.94 15.94
N VAL A 142 9.13 17.79 17.04
CA VAL A 142 9.60 16.46 17.50
C VAL A 142 8.41 15.53 17.75
N ARG A 143 7.38 15.98 18.46
CA ARG A 143 6.18 15.17 18.74
C ARG A 143 5.43 14.80 17.47
N ARG A 144 5.27 15.76 16.54
CA ARG A 144 4.65 15.49 15.22
C ARG A 144 5.42 14.46 14.41
N LEU A 145 6.75 14.51 14.47
CA LEU A 145 7.60 13.55 13.76
C LEU A 145 7.53 12.15 14.39
N ARG A 146 7.41 12.06 15.73
CA ARG A 146 7.13 10.78 16.41
C ARG A 146 5.77 10.21 16.02
N TRP A 147 4.73 11.03 15.99
CA TRP A 147 3.39 10.61 15.52
C TRP A 147 3.42 10.16 14.07
N LEU A 148 4.06 10.93 13.18
CA LEU A 148 4.24 10.56 11.78
C LEU A 148 4.91 9.18 11.65
N GLY A 149 6.03 8.98 12.34
CA GLY A 149 6.75 7.70 12.33
C GLY A 149 5.91 6.53 12.84
N GLY A 150 5.22 6.73 13.98
CA GLY A 150 4.34 5.71 14.55
C GLY A 150 3.16 5.35 13.64
N LEU A 151 2.52 6.34 13.01
CA LEU A 151 1.40 6.11 12.09
C LEU A 151 1.82 5.33 10.84
N LEU A 152 3.02 5.59 10.30
CA LEU A 152 3.56 4.84 9.17
C LEU A 152 3.86 3.38 9.56
N ILE A 153 4.37 3.13 10.77
CA ILE A 153 4.59 1.76 11.27
C ILE A 153 3.25 1.02 11.45
N VAL A 154 2.22 1.70 11.96
CA VAL A 154 0.87 1.13 12.09
C VAL A 154 0.27 0.83 10.71
N SER A 155 0.43 1.74 9.74
CA SER A 155 0.03 1.52 8.35
C SER A 155 0.67 0.26 7.77
N PHE A 156 2.00 0.13 7.93
CA PHE A 156 2.74 -1.04 7.50
C PHE A 156 2.26 -2.34 8.18
N ALA A 157 2.02 -2.32 9.49
CA ALA A 157 1.52 -3.49 10.21
C ALA A 157 0.13 -3.92 9.72
N CYS A 158 -0.77 -2.94 9.49
CA CYS A 158 -2.10 -3.18 8.95
C CYS A 158 -2.06 -3.70 7.50
N TYR A 159 -1.05 -3.34 6.72
CA TYR A 159 -0.80 -3.92 5.41
C TYR A 159 -0.24 -5.36 5.51
N LEU A 160 0.72 -5.60 6.41
CA LEU A 160 1.43 -6.87 6.51
C LEU A 160 0.57 -8.02 7.08
N ILE A 161 -0.25 -7.74 8.10
CA ILE A 161 -1.04 -8.78 8.79
C ILE A 161 -1.98 -9.54 7.82
N PRO A 162 -2.81 -8.85 7.01
CA PRO A 162 -3.66 -9.54 6.04
C PRO A 162 -2.88 -10.31 4.98
N GLN A 163 -1.72 -9.79 4.54
CA GLN A 163 -0.89 -10.45 3.53
C GLN A 163 -0.33 -11.78 4.04
N ILE A 164 0.16 -11.82 5.29
CA ILE A 164 0.64 -13.05 5.91
C ILE A 164 -0.49 -14.06 6.08
N ALA A 165 -1.66 -13.61 6.56
CA ALA A 165 -2.83 -14.47 6.71
C ALA A 165 -3.29 -15.05 5.37
N ASN A 166 -3.36 -14.22 4.32
CA ASN A 166 -3.74 -14.65 2.98
C ASN A 166 -2.76 -15.67 2.40
N TYR A 167 -1.44 -15.45 2.55
CA TYR A 167 -0.43 -16.38 2.04
C TYR A 167 -0.50 -17.74 2.72
N ARG A 168 -0.74 -17.78 4.05
CA ARG A 168 -0.92 -19.03 4.79
C ARG A 168 -2.14 -19.81 4.29
N ASP A 169 -3.27 -19.14 4.18
CA ASP A 169 -4.51 -19.73 3.65
C ASP A 169 -4.30 -20.27 2.22
N LEU A 170 -3.68 -19.48 1.34
CA LEU A 170 -3.47 -19.84 -0.06
C LEU A 170 -2.60 -21.09 -0.19
N LYS A 171 -1.54 -21.20 0.62
CA LYS A 171 -0.64 -22.37 0.60
C LYS A 171 -1.35 -23.66 1.03
N GLU A 172 -2.37 -23.57 1.88
CA GLU A 172 -3.14 -24.75 2.31
C GLU A 172 -4.16 -25.21 1.27
N ILE A 173 -4.68 -24.29 0.45
CA ILE A 173 -5.85 -24.56 -0.41
C ILE A 173 -5.49 -24.66 -1.89
N LEU A 174 -4.40 -24.02 -2.31
CA LEU A 174 -4.05 -23.87 -3.72
C LEU A 174 -2.69 -24.53 -4.01
N ALA A 175 -2.70 -25.48 -4.93
CA ALA A 175 -1.51 -26.03 -5.55
C ALA A 175 -1.65 -25.88 -7.07
N LEU A 176 -0.70 -25.20 -7.71
CA LEU A 176 -0.72 -24.95 -9.15
C LEU A 176 0.36 -25.81 -9.82
N ASP A 177 -0.04 -26.54 -10.86
CA ASP A 177 0.92 -27.26 -11.69
C ASP A 177 1.89 -26.25 -12.34
N LYS A 178 3.20 -26.50 -12.24
CA LYS A 178 4.28 -25.68 -12.81
C LYS A 178 4.44 -24.26 -12.26
N TYR A 179 3.72 -23.87 -11.20
CA TYR A 179 3.87 -22.57 -10.55
C TYR A 179 4.10 -22.71 -9.05
N ILE A 180 5.02 -21.92 -8.51
CA ILE A 180 5.22 -21.77 -7.08
C ILE A 180 4.50 -20.50 -6.64
N ILE A 181 3.64 -20.64 -5.63
CA ILE A 181 3.02 -19.51 -4.96
C ILE A 181 4.09 -18.81 -4.13
N THR A 182 4.35 -17.55 -4.47
CA THR A 182 5.30 -16.72 -3.71
C THR A 182 4.56 -15.85 -2.70
N PRO A 183 5.18 -15.57 -1.55
CA PRO A 183 4.68 -14.50 -0.69
C PRO A 183 4.68 -13.20 -1.49
N TYR A 184 3.60 -12.43 -1.37
CA TYR A 184 3.46 -11.14 -2.04
C TYR A 184 4.69 -10.28 -1.74
N ALA A 185 5.18 -9.52 -2.73
CA ALA A 185 6.32 -8.64 -2.54
C ALA A 185 6.01 -7.62 -1.43
N ILE A 186 6.58 -7.82 -0.24
CA ILE A 186 6.30 -6.96 0.93
C ILE A 186 6.90 -5.59 0.66
N GLU A 187 6.04 -4.58 0.54
CA GLU A 187 6.49 -3.20 0.44
C GLU A 187 6.96 -2.67 1.80
N LEU A 188 8.27 -2.41 1.92
CA LEU A 188 8.90 -1.94 3.16
C LEU A 188 8.98 -0.42 3.28
N THR A 189 8.45 0.33 2.30
CA THR A 189 8.55 1.79 2.20
C THR A 189 8.03 2.49 3.45
N ASP A 190 6.82 2.14 3.90
CA ASP A 190 6.18 2.73 5.09
C ASP A 190 6.98 2.45 6.36
N LEU A 191 7.51 1.23 6.51
CA LEU A 191 8.35 0.86 7.64
C LEU A 191 9.66 1.67 7.66
N LEU A 192 10.33 1.75 6.51
CA LEU A 192 11.60 2.48 6.38
C LEU A 192 11.40 3.97 6.67
N LEU A 193 10.38 4.59 6.08
CA LEU A 193 10.05 6.00 6.31
C LEU A 193 9.63 6.25 7.75
N GLY A 194 8.85 5.33 8.34
CA GLY A 194 8.44 5.40 9.74
C GLY A 194 9.63 5.41 10.70
N LEU A 195 10.55 4.45 10.53
CA LEU A 195 11.78 4.37 11.31
C LEU A 195 12.69 5.59 11.09
N ALA A 196 12.83 6.05 9.85
CA ALA A 196 13.60 7.26 9.54
C ALA A 196 13.03 8.49 10.26
N CYS A 197 11.70 8.65 10.28
CA CYS A 197 11.06 9.73 11.03
C CYS A 197 11.37 9.64 12.53
N LEU A 198 11.32 8.45 13.13
CA LEU A 198 11.65 8.27 14.56
C LEU A 198 13.11 8.61 14.86
N VAL A 199 14.06 8.19 14.01
CA VAL A 199 15.48 8.53 14.16
C VAL A 199 15.71 10.05 14.08
N VAL A 200 15.07 10.72 13.12
CA VAL A 200 15.17 12.19 12.99
C VAL A 200 14.50 12.87 14.19
N ALA A 201 13.40 12.34 14.72
CA ALA A 201 12.75 12.89 15.91
C ALA A 201 13.64 12.82 17.15
N GLU A 202 14.35 11.69 17.36
CA GLU A 202 15.30 11.59 18.46
C GLU A 202 16.52 12.50 18.28
N SER A 203 17.01 12.62 17.04
CA SER A 203 18.10 13.55 16.72
C SER A 203 17.71 15.00 17.05
N PHE A 204 16.48 15.40 16.73
CA PHE A 204 15.96 16.75 17.04
C PHE A 204 15.71 16.95 18.54
N SER A 205 15.22 15.91 19.23
CA SER A 205 15.03 15.91 20.69
C SER A 205 16.36 16.15 21.42
N ILE A 206 17.44 15.49 21.00
CA ILE A 206 18.78 15.70 21.55
C ILE A 206 19.28 17.13 21.27
N GLY A 207 19.14 17.59 20.02
CA GLY A 207 19.55 18.95 19.64
C GLY A 207 18.83 20.04 20.42
N LEU A 208 17.54 19.84 20.72
CA LEU A 208 16.75 20.76 21.55
C LEU A 208 17.23 20.79 23.00
N LYS A 209 17.50 19.63 23.60
CA LYS A 209 18.04 19.55 24.97
C LYS A 209 19.37 20.29 25.10
N ILE A 210 20.28 20.08 24.15
CA ILE A 210 21.59 20.77 24.14
C ILE A 210 21.40 22.28 24.04
N LYS A 211 20.45 22.74 23.21
CA LYS A 211 20.14 24.17 23.08
C LYS A 211 19.59 24.76 24.39
N GLU A 212 18.68 24.06 25.06
CA GLU A 212 18.12 24.47 26.36
C GLU A 212 19.19 24.52 27.46
N GLU A 213 20.08 23.52 27.50
CA GLU A 213 21.20 23.49 28.45
C GLU A 213 22.15 24.68 28.23
N GLN A 214 22.45 25.02 26.98
CA GLN A 214 23.30 26.17 26.65
C GLN A 214 22.65 27.51 27.04
N GLU A 215 21.34 27.66 26.87
CA GLU A 215 20.60 28.85 27.27
C GLU A 215 20.51 29.01 28.80
N LEU A 216 20.59 27.92 29.56
CA LEU A 216 20.55 27.94 31.04
C LEU A 216 21.91 28.26 31.70
N THR A 217 23.01 28.06 30.99
CA THR A 217 24.37 28.35 31.49
C THR A 217 24.86 29.79 31.29
N ILE A 218 24.11 30.62 30.57
CA ILE A 218 24.40 32.04 30.30
C ILE A 218 23.56 32.91 31.24
#